data_AF-A0AAN7AGH7-F1
#
_entry.id   AF-A0AAN7AGH7-F1
#
_cell.length_a   1.000
_cell.length_b   1.000
_cell.length_c   1.000
_cell.angle_alpha   90.00
_cell.angle_beta   90.00
_cell.angle_gamma   90.00
#
_symmetry.space_group_name_H-M   'P 1'
#
loop_
_entity.id
_entity.type
_entity.pdbx_description
1 polymer ?
#
loop_
_entity_poly.entity_id
_entity_poly.type
_entity_poly.pdbx_seq_one_letter_code
_entity_poly.pdbx_strand_id
1 'polypeptide(L)'
;MRSSKRLNILSQVQDPSRTVLKELPSWIPDFSVASKPFLFGFPGQRHFSAAGPNIPQTEPFLIVDEALSMEGFLVDTVLCAAETRGCYFVRTAAIVSQLPQFYHPRGSYSPSSPTRIEAYWKTLIADTMEDVYPAPFQFGFGFSAWIAEELLSASYISTAMKTKLRVSSAEQEADETKFNTLGALEKGEHEQGKFHVPADDCGGDNNTISPAPRGRVRLLPDSEFLKSCAKEGPEVVEWPFSRRSRKFARRFKDVKRGHRMFRTADNYLGLGPVSTEEGDQIWILSGAPVPFVLRQVNEGRYRVIGEAYVHGIMHGEAVQEGSTSNSICLV
;
A
#
# COMPACT_ATOMS: atom_id res chain seq x y z
N MET A 1 29.83 -16.12 -8.44
CA MET A 1 28.55 -16.85 -8.39
C MET A 1 28.72 -18.33 -8.07
N ARG A 2 29.48 -19.11 -8.86
CA ARG A 2 29.70 -20.56 -8.61
C ARG A 2 30.31 -20.94 -7.25
N SER A 3 30.93 -19.99 -6.54
CA SER A 3 31.57 -20.21 -5.23
C SER A 3 30.75 -19.78 -4.01
N SER A 4 29.65 -19.04 -4.19
CA SER A 4 28.78 -18.62 -3.08
C SER A 4 27.74 -19.72 -2.84
N LYS A 5 27.74 -20.36 -1.67
CA LYS A 5 26.66 -21.27 -1.24
C LYS A 5 25.43 -20.53 -0.68
N ARG A 6 25.32 -19.21 -0.89
CA ARG A 6 24.26 -18.36 -0.32
C ARG A 6 23.37 -17.76 -1.41
N LEU A 7 22.06 -17.76 -1.18
CA LEU A 7 21.02 -17.26 -2.08
C LEU A 7 20.68 -15.78 -1.89
N ASN A 8 21.41 -15.08 -1.02
CA ASN A 8 21.35 -13.63 -0.88
C ASN A 8 21.67 -12.86 -2.17
N ILE A 9 22.26 -13.53 -3.16
CA ILE A 9 22.48 -12.96 -4.49
C ILE A 9 21.18 -12.78 -5.27
N LEU A 10 20.16 -13.62 -5.04
CA LEU A 10 18.84 -13.45 -5.67
C LEU A 10 18.19 -12.14 -5.21
N SER A 11 18.50 -11.68 -4.00
CA SER A 11 18.07 -10.37 -3.49
C SER A 11 18.65 -9.17 -4.23
N GLN A 12 19.65 -9.38 -5.09
CA GLN A 12 20.21 -8.33 -5.93
C GLN A 12 19.59 -8.28 -7.32
N VAL A 13 18.75 -9.26 -7.66
CA VAL A 13 18.02 -9.30 -8.93
C VAL A 13 17.02 -8.15 -8.96
N GLN A 14 17.16 -7.30 -9.98
CA GLN A 14 16.25 -6.20 -10.25
C GLN A 14 14.96 -6.68 -10.93
N ASP A 15 13.94 -5.82 -10.91
CA ASP A 15 12.75 -6.01 -11.74
C ASP A 15 13.14 -6.21 -13.23
N PRO A 16 12.58 -7.22 -13.94
CA PRO A 16 12.86 -7.52 -15.34
C PRO A 16 12.74 -6.34 -16.31
N SER A 17 11.86 -5.38 -16.03
CA SER A 17 11.71 -4.16 -16.83
C SER A 17 12.97 -3.27 -16.83
N ARG A 18 13.85 -3.46 -15.84
CA ARG A 18 15.09 -2.70 -15.65
C ARG A 18 16.35 -3.45 -16.12
N THR A 19 16.24 -4.72 -16.49
CA THR A 19 17.37 -5.53 -17.00
C THR A 19 17.75 -5.06 -18.40
N VAL A 20 19.02 -4.70 -18.59
CA VAL A 20 19.58 -4.25 -19.87
C VAL A 20 20.15 -5.44 -20.64
N LEU A 21 20.90 -6.31 -19.96
CA LEU A 21 21.50 -7.50 -20.56
C LEU A 21 20.46 -8.63 -20.67
N LYS A 22 19.82 -8.75 -21.84
CA LYS A 22 18.70 -9.70 -22.08
C LYS A 22 19.11 -11.17 -22.15
N GLU A 23 20.40 -11.45 -22.32
CA GLU A 23 20.94 -12.81 -22.39
C GLU A 23 21.15 -13.45 -21.01
N LEU A 24 21.09 -12.66 -19.93
CA LEU A 24 21.26 -13.18 -18.59
C LEU A 24 20.02 -13.97 -18.14
N PRO A 25 20.21 -15.17 -17.56
CA PRO A 25 19.17 -15.84 -16.80
C PRO A 25 18.54 -14.91 -15.75
N SER A 26 17.24 -15.03 -15.52
CA SER A 26 16.51 -14.05 -14.70
C SER A 26 16.92 -14.01 -13.23
N TRP A 27 17.50 -15.10 -12.72
CA TRP A 27 18.02 -15.20 -11.36
C TRP A 27 19.40 -14.55 -11.19
N ILE A 28 20.03 -14.10 -12.28
CA ILE A 28 21.32 -13.43 -12.27
C ILE A 28 21.09 -11.91 -12.24
N PRO A 29 21.58 -11.19 -11.22
CA PRO A 29 21.57 -9.73 -11.22
C PRO A 29 22.36 -9.18 -12.41
N ASP A 30 21.77 -8.21 -13.11
CA ASP A 30 22.48 -7.47 -14.15
C ASP A 30 23.25 -6.31 -13.50
N PHE A 31 24.56 -6.53 -13.30
CA PHE A 31 25.48 -5.59 -12.67
C PHE A 31 25.85 -4.38 -13.54
N SER A 32 25.43 -4.35 -14.82
CA SER A 32 25.59 -3.15 -15.66
C SER A 32 24.62 -2.03 -15.28
N VAL A 33 23.55 -2.37 -14.55
CA VAL A 33 22.54 -1.44 -14.07
C VAL A 33 22.85 -1.07 -12.63
N ALA A 34 22.66 0.21 -12.28
CA ALA A 34 22.78 0.65 -10.90
C ALA A 34 21.82 -0.15 -9.99
N SER A 35 22.41 -1.08 -9.25
CA SER A 35 21.71 -1.92 -8.28
C SER A 35 21.20 -1.04 -7.14
N LYS A 36 19.94 -1.28 -6.74
CA LYS A 36 19.43 -0.79 -5.47
C LYS A 36 19.39 -2.01 -4.55
N PRO A 37 20.12 -2.01 -3.43
CA PRO A 37 20.15 -3.17 -2.56
C PRO A 37 18.78 -3.38 -1.92
N PHE A 38 18.31 -4.64 -1.92
CA PHE A 38 17.22 -5.19 -1.11
C PHE A 38 15.82 -4.60 -1.31
N LEU A 39 14.79 -5.40 -0.98
CA LEU A 39 13.45 -4.93 -0.62
C LEU A 39 13.52 -3.60 0.14
N PHE A 40 13.06 -2.54 -0.53
CA PHE A 40 12.88 -1.17 -0.02
C PHE A 40 14.14 -0.34 0.33
N GLY A 41 15.35 -0.75 -0.09
CA GLY A 41 16.53 0.13 -0.03
C GLY A 41 17.00 0.49 1.39
N PHE A 42 16.80 -0.41 2.36
CA PHE A 42 17.13 -0.14 3.77
C PHE A 42 18.64 -0.15 4.03
N PRO A 43 19.20 0.93 4.60
CA PRO A 43 20.48 0.86 5.30
C PRO A 43 20.24 0.16 6.65
N GLY A 44 20.80 -1.03 6.84
CA GLY A 44 20.69 -1.78 8.08
C GLY A 44 19.98 -3.11 7.86
N GLN A 45 20.72 -4.18 8.06
CA GLN A 45 20.26 -5.57 8.05
C GLN A 45 18.93 -5.69 8.82
N ARG A 46 17.85 -6.12 8.16
CA ARG A 46 16.67 -6.65 8.86
C ARG A 46 16.50 -8.12 8.51
N HIS A 47 16.41 -8.92 9.57
CA HIS A 47 16.34 -10.37 9.53
C HIS A 47 14.90 -10.82 9.23
N PHE A 48 14.38 -10.51 8.04
CA PHE A 48 13.31 -11.32 7.51
C PHE A 48 13.85 -12.74 7.33
N SER A 49 13.01 -13.71 7.69
CA SER A 49 13.34 -15.13 7.63
C SER A 49 12.09 -15.86 7.18
N ALA A 50 11.65 -15.57 5.96
CA ALA A 50 10.43 -16.16 5.39
C ALA A 50 10.53 -17.69 5.27
N ALA A 51 11.72 -18.22 4.99
CA ALA A 51 11.99 -19.67 5.05
C ALA A 51 11.90 -20.25 6.47
N GLY A 52 12.12 -19.43 7.50
CA GLY A 52 12.17 -19.88 8.89
C GLY A 52 13.25 -20.94 9.13
N PRO A 53 13.23 -21.59 10.31
CA PRO A 53 14.10 -22.72 10.61
C PRO A 53 13.59 -24.06 10.02
N ASN A 54 12.34 -24.08 9.54
CA ASN A 54 11.62 -25.30 9.20
C ASN A 54 11.91 -25.83 7.78
N ILE A 55 12.47 -25.01 6.90
CA ILE A 55 12.99 -25.51 5.61
C ILE A 55 14.43 -25.99 5.87
N PRO A 56 14.73 -27.29 5.67
CA PRO A 56 16.10 -27.77 5.74
C PRO A 56 16.97 -26.92 4.81
N GLN A 57 18.08 -26.39 5.34
CA GLN A 57 19.17 -25.90 4.51
C GLN A 57 19.84 -27.12 3.87
N THR A 58 19.15 -27.79 2.95
CA THR A 58 19.73 -28.86 2.15
C THR A 58 20.91 -28.31 1.35
N GLU A 59 21.92 -29.16 1.10
CA GLU A 59 23.07 -28.83 0.27
C GLU A 59 22.63 -28.12 -1.03
N PRO A 60 23.38 -27.09 -1.43
CA PRO A 60 22.85 -25.91 -2.09
C PRO A 60 22.37 -26.23 -3.49
N PHE A 61 21.49 -25.35 -3.99
CA PHE A 61 21.09 -25.25 -5.37
C PHE A 61 22.15 -25.73 -6.38
N LEU A 62 21.71 -26.41 -7.44
CA LEU A 62 22.57 -26.87 -8.50
C LEU A 62 22.44 -25.94 -9.70
N ILE A 63 23.58 -25.49 -10.24
CA ILE A 63 23.58 -24.79 -11.53
C ILE A 63 23.80 -25.82 -12.62
N VAL A 64 22.79 -26.07 -13.44
CA VAL A 64 22.80 -27.02 -14.56
C VAL A 64 22.29 -26.29 -15.79
N ASP A 65 23.05 -26.33 -16.89
CA ASP A 65 22.67 -25.75 -18.19
C ASP A 65 22.08 -24.32 -18.09
N GLU A 66 22.82 -23.44 -17.41
CA GLU A 66 22.48 -22.02 -17.18
C GLU A 66 21.26 -21.75 -16.29
N ALA A 67 20.67 -22.80 -15.71
CA ALA A 67 19.55 -22.71 -14.81
C ALA A 67 19.94 -23.06 -13.36
N LEU A 68 19.19 -22.51 -12.40
CA LEU A 68 19.40 -22.71 -10.98
C LEU A 68 18.33 -23.65 -10.41
N SER A 69 18.69 -24.92 -10.19
CA SER A 69 17.82 -25.91 -9.55
C SER A 69 17.87 -25.78 -8.04
N MET A 70 16.72 -25.68 -7.38
CA MET A 70 16.63 -25.53 -5.92
C MET A 70 15.28 -25.98 -5.36
N GLU A 71 15.20 -26.17 -4.05
CA GLU A 71 13.95 -26.41 -3.35
C GLU A 71 13.25 -25.11 -2.95
N GLY A 72 11.92 -25.10 -3.07
CA GLY A 72 11.08 -24.00 -2.63
C GLY A 72 9.69 -24.46 -2.22
N PHE A 73 8.99 -23.57 -1.52
CA PHE A 73 7.61 -23.77 -1.11
C PHE A 73 6.70 -22.78 -1.84
N LEU A 74 5.72 -23.30 -2.59
CA LEU A 74 4.69 -22.49 -3.21
C LEU A 74 3.71 -22.05 -2.11
N VAL A 75 3.61 -20.74 -1.89
CA VAL A 75 2.69 -20.17 -0.91
C VAL A 75 1.31 -20.03 -1.50
N ASP A 76 1.22 -19.33 -2.65
CA ASP A 76 -0.05 -18.99 -3.30
C ASP A 76 0.21 -18.39 -4.71
N THR A 77 -0.85 -18.10 -5.44
CA THR A 77 -0.84 -17.44 -6.75
C THR A 77 -1.46 -16.04 -6.68
N VAL A 78 -0.83 -15.08 -7.34
CA VAL A 78 -1.33 -13.71 -7.48
C VAL A 78 -2.64 -13.72 -8.26
N LEU A 79 -3.71 -13.28 -7.61
CA LEU A 79 -5.04 -13.17 -8.19
C LEU A 79 -5.22 -11.83 -8.90
N CYS A 80 -4.67 -10.75 -8.35
CA CYS A 80 -4.70 -9.44 -9.00
C CYS A 80 -3.59 -8.53 -8.48
N ALA A 81 -3.19 -7.55 -9.30
CA ALA A 81 -2.19 -6.56 -8.94
C ALA A 81 -2.65 -5.13 -9.30
N ALA A 82 -2.35 -4.16 -8.46
CA ALA A 82 -2.78 -2.77 -8.64
C ALA A 82 -2.09 -2.13 -9.84
N GLU A 83 -2.84 -1.41 -10.68
CA GLU A 83 -2.25 -0.59 -11.73
C GLU A 83 -1.26 0.44 -11.15
N THR A 84 -0.13 0.62 -11.85
CA THR A 84 0.90 1.58 -11.45
C THR A 84 0.62 3.00 -11.95
N ARG A 85 -0.30 3.14 -12.93
CA ARG A 85 -0.75 4.42 -13.49
C ARG A 85 -1.97 4.96 -12.74
N GLY A 86 -2.11 6.28 -12.71
CA GLY A 86 -3.24 6.96 -12.08
C GLY A 86 -3.12 7.06 -10.56
N CYS A 87 -4.27 7.29 -9.89
CA CYS A 87 -4.32 7.43 -8.45
C CYS A 87 -4.11 6.08 -7.76
N TYR A 88 -2.87 5.80 -7.38
CA TYR A 88 -2.47 4.53 -6.79
C TYR A 88 -3.32 4.14 -5.57
N PHE A 89 -3.66 5.11 -4.71
CA PHE A 89 -4.52 4.88 -3.55
C PHE A 89 -5.88 4.28 -3.94
N VAL A 90 -6.53 4.81 -4.97
CA VAL A 90 -7.83 4.29 -5.44
C VAL A 90 -7.69 2.86 -5.94
N ARG A 91 -6.60 2.58 -6.69
CA ARG A 91 -6.33 1.23 -7.23
C ARG A 91 -6.06 0.21 -6.14
N THR A 92 -5.27 0.57 -5.13
CA THR A 92 -4.98 -0.34 -4.00
C THR A 92 -6.15 -0.46 -3.04
N ALA A 93 -6.89 0.62 -2.79
CA ALA A 93 -8.12 0.57 -1.99
C ALA A 93 -9.19 -0.32 -2.64
N ALA A 94 -9.29 -0.35 -3.97
CA ALA A 94 -10.20 -1.25 -4.69
C ALA A 94 -9.86 -2.73 -4.42
N ILE A 95 -8.58 -3.11 -4.43
CA ILE A 95 -8.14 -4.46 -4.07
C ILE A 95 -8.50 -4.78 -2.61
N VAL A 96 -8.17 -3.86 -1.69
CA VAL A 96 -8.42 -4.04 -0.25
C VAL A 96 -9.90 -4.10 0.09
N SER A 97 -10.76 -3.42 -0.67
CA SER A 97 -12.21 -3.44 -0.47
C SER A 97 -12.83 -4.83 -0.68
N GLN A 98 -12.16 -5.69 -1.45
CA GLN A 98 -12.55 -7.07 -1.71
C GLN A 98 -12.09 -8.03 -0.59
N LEU A 99 -11.23 -7.58 0.33
CA LEU A 99 -10.80 -8.39 1.47
C LEU A 99 -11.88 -8.44 2.57
N PRO A 100 -11.95 -9.55 3.32
CA PRO A 100 -12.78 -9.64 4.53
C PRO A 100 -12.46 -8.51 5.53
N GLN A 101 -13.43 -8.14 6.37
CA GLN A 101 -13.28 -7.02 7.31
C GLN A 101 -12.09 -7.21 8.27
N PHE A 102 -11.95 -8.42 8.80
CA PHE A 102 -10.78 -8.86 9.56
C PHE A 102 -9.81 -9.54 8.61
N TYR A 103 -8.52 -9.24 8.73
CA TYR A 103 -7.49 -9.80 7.91
C TYR A 103 -6.80 -10.93 8.66
N HIS A 104 -7.01 -12.15 8.18
CA HIS A 104 -6.20 -13.30 8.53
C HIS A 104 -6.00 -14.12 7.26
N PRO A 105 -4.78 -14.23 6.73
CA PRO A 105 -4.53 -15.11 5.59
C PRO A 105 -4.93 -16.54 5.97
N ARG A 106 -5.65 -17.26 5.11
CA ARG A 106 -6.22 -18.61 5.40
C ARG A 106 -7.39 -18.67 6.40
N GLY A 107 -7.99 -17.54 6.79
CA GLY A 107 -9.37 -17.52 7.29
C GLY A 107 -9.62 -17.92 8.76
N SER A 108 -8.61 -18.04 9.61
CA SER A 108 -8.83 -18.24 11.06
C SER A 108 -9.11 -16.89 11.75
N TYR A 109 -10.37 -16.51 11.85
CA TYR A 109 -10.75 -15.23 12.44
C TYR A 109 -10.76 -15.30 13.96
N SER A 110 -10.00 -14.41 14.61
CA SER A 110 -10.08 -14.13 16.04
C SER A 110 -10.59 -12.70 16.25
N PRO A 111 -11.29 -12.40 17.37
CA PRO A 111 -11.58 -11.02 17.77
C PRO A 111 -10.33 -10.13 17.90
N SER A 112 -9.14 -10.73 18.03
CA SER A 112 -7.85 -10.03 18.03
C SER A 112 -7.20 -9.87 16.66
N SER A 113 -7.79 -10.40 15.59
CA SER A 113 -7.24 -10.29 14.24
C SER A 113 -7.20 -8.83 13.77
N PRO A 114 -6.13 -8.41 13.07
CA PRO A 114 -6.04 -7.06 12.55
C PRO A 114 -7.16 -6.82 11.52
N THR A 115 -7.58 -5.57 11.37
CA THR A 115 -8.56 -5.22 10.33
C THR A 115 -7.91 -5.20 8.95
N ARG A 116 -8.68 -5.31 7.86
CA ARG A 116 -8.16 -5.10 6.50
C ARG A 116 -7.54 -3.72 6.29
N ILE A 117 -8.01 -2.71 7.01
CA ILE A 117 -7.42 -1.36 6.97
C ILE A 117 -6.05 -1.38 7.65
N GLU A 118 -5.90 -2.12 8.74
CA GLU A 118 -4.61 -2.30 9.40
C GLU A 118 -3.60 -3.02 8.52
N ALA A 119 -3.99 -4.17 7.96
CA ALA A 119 -3.19 -4.91 7.00
C ALA A 119 -2.81 -4.04 5.79
N TYR A 120 -3.74 -3.20 5.32
CA TYR A 120 -3.50 -2.29 4.21
C TYR A 120 -2.43 -1.26 4.51
N TRP A 121 -2.58 -0.46 5.57
CA TRP A 121 -1.59 0.58 5.85
C TRP A 121 -0.24 0.00 6.25
N LYS A 122 -0.21 -1.15 6.94
CA LYS A 122 1.03 -1.89 7.20
C LYS A 122 1.68 -2.33 5.91
N THR A 123 0.93 -2.95 4.99
CA THR A 123 1.47 -3.37 3.69
C THR A 123 2.03 -2.19 2.91
N LEU A 124 1.36 -1.03 2.88
CA LEU A 124 1.85 0.18 2.19
C LEU A 124 3.22 0.66 2.67
N ILE A 125 3.62 0.31 3.89
CA ILE A 125 4.93 0.63 4.47
C ILE A 125 5.79 -0.61 4.70
N ALA A 126 5.40 -1.76 4.15
CA ALA A 126 6.00 -3.08 4.40
C ALA A 126 6.17 -3.40 5.90
N ASP A 127 5.17 -3.00 6.69
CA ASP A 127 5.06 -3.13 8.15
C ASP A 127 6.31 -2.63 8.90
N THR A 128 6.94 -1.59 8.36
CA THR A 128 8.14 -0.99 8.93
C THR A 128 8.04 0.53 8.97
N MET A 129 8.41 1.10 10.11
CA MET A 129 8.42 2.54 10.34
C MET A 129 9.53 2.90 11.31
N GLU A 130 10.34 3.92 11.00
CA GLU A 130 11.43 4.40 11.88
C GLU A 130 12.31 3.25 12.41
N ASP A 131 12.60 2.33 11.51
CA ASP A 131 13.35 1.11 11.74
C ASP A 131 12.78 0.05 12.69
N VAL A 132 11.53 0.22 13.11
CA VAL A 132 10.80 -0.75 13.92
C VAL A 132 10.00 -1.71 13.03
N TYR A 133 10.01 -2.99 13.40
CA TYR A 133 9.14 -4.05 12.90
C TYR A 133 8.60 -4.88 14.09
N PRO A 134 7.30 -5.25 14.10
CA PRO A 134 6.26 -4.74 13.22
C PRO A 134 5.99 -3.26 13.49
N ALA A 135 5.43 -2.54 12.52
CA ALA A 135 5.12 -1.13 12.70
C ALA A 135 4.05 -0.96 13.79
N PRO A 136 4.32 -0.13 14.83
CA PRO A 136 3.36 0.12 15.90
C PRO A 136 2.02 0.66 15.37
N PHE A 137 0.91 0.22 15.98
CA PHE A 137 -0.45 0.58 15.56
C PHE A 137 -0.69 2.09 15.43
N GLN A 138 -0.04 2.90 16.28
CA GLN A 138 -0.14 4.37 16.25
C GLN A 138 0.28 5.01 14.92
N PHE A 139 1.05 4.32 14.09
CA PHE A 139 1.40 4.83 12.76
C PHE A 139 0.23 4.75 11.77
N GLY A 140 -0.82 3.98 12.08
CA GLY A 140 -2.10 4.01 11.36
C GLY A 140 -2.76 5.40 11.39
N PHE A 141 -2.54 6.21 12.42
CA PHE A 141 -3.01 7.61 12.44
C PHE A 141 -2.32 8.47 11.36
N GLY A 142 -1.06 8.16 11.03
CA GLY A 142 -0.33 8.82 9.94
C GLY A 142 -0.93 8.48 8.57
N PHE A 143 -1.33 7.23 8.37
CA PHE A 143 -2.08 6.81 7.19
C PHE A 143 -3.41 7.58 7.07
N SER A 144 -4.23 7.60 8.12
CA SER A 144 -5.52 8.30 8.10
C SER A 144 -5.37 9.79 7.81
N ALA A 145 -4.37 10.45 8.43
CA ALA A 145 -4.06 11.85 8.17
C ALA A 145 -3.64 12.08 6.71
N TRP A 146 -2.76 11.22 6.18
CA TRP A 146 -2.31 11.31 4.80
C TRP A 146 -3.47 11.15 3.80
N ILE A 147 -4.36 10.17 4.02
CA ILE A 147 -5.54 10.00 3.15
C ILE A 147 -6.48 11.21 3.22
N ALA A 148 -6.72 11.76 4.40
CA ALA A 148 -7.53 12.97 4.54
C ALA A 148 -6.92 14.14 3.75
N GLU A 149 -5.60 14.35 3.85
CA GLU A 149 -4.88 15.40 3.09
C GLU A 149 -4.98 15.19 1.58
N GLU A 150 -4.84 13.95 1.08
CA GLU A 150 -4.96 13.63 -0.35
C GLU A 150 -6.38 13.88 -0.86
N LEU A 151 -7.41 13.47 -0.12
CA LEU A 151 -8.81 13.69 -0.49
C LEU A 151 -9.19 15.18 -0.49
N LEU A 152 -8.72 15.92 0.52
CA LEU A 152 -8.90 17.37 0.61
C LEU A 152 -8.23 18.10 -0.55
N SER A 153 -6.99 17.71 -0.86
CA SER A 153 -6.24 18.28 -1.99
C SER A 153 -6.94 18.02 -3.31
N ALA A 154 -7.47 16.80 -3.52
CA ALA A 154 -8.24 16.45 -4.71
C ALA A 154 -9.56 17.26 -4.81
N SER A 155 -10.27 17.43 -3.69
CA SER A 155 -11.49 18.24 -3.61
C SER A 155 -11.22 19.72 -3.96
N TYR A 156 -10.14 20.28 -3.40
CA TYR A 156 -9.70 21.64 -3.69
C TYR A 156 -9.36 21.83 -5.17
N ILE A 157 -8.54 20.94 -5.76
CA ILE A 157 -8.19 21.00 -7.19
C ILE A 157 -9.43 20.91 -8.07
N SER A 158 -10.36 20.00 -7.76
CA SER A 158 -11.62 19.85 -8.49
C SER A 158 -12.45 21.13 -8.44
N THR A 159 -12.54 21.77 -7.28
CA THR A 159 -13.26 23.03 -7.09
C THR A 159 -12.60 24.17 -7.86
N ALA A 160 -11.28 24.31 -7.75
CA ALA A 160 -10.50 25.32 -8.47
C ALA A 160 -10.59 25.17 -10.01
N MET A 161 -10.62 23.93 -10.50
CA MET A 161 -10.83 23.65 -11.93
C MET A 161 -12.23 24.07 -12.37
N LYS A 162 -13.27 23.74 -11.60
CA LYS A 162 -14.65 24.12 -11.91
C LYS A 162 -14.87 25.63 -11.86
N THR A 163 -14.26 26.33 -10.90
CA THR A 163 -14.35 27.79 -10.82
C THR A 163 -13.58 28.47 -11.93
N LYS A 164 -12.36 28.02 -12.29
CA LYS A 164 -11.64 28.55 -13.46
C LYS A 164 -12.33 28.25 -14.79
N LEU A 165 -12.92 27.07 -14.96
CA LEU A 165 -13.76 26.74 -16.12
C LEU A 165 -14.97 27.68 -16.20
N ARG A 166 -15.65 27.92 -15.07
CA ARG A 166 -16.76 28.89 -15.01
C ARG A 166 -16.34 30.31 -15.35
N VAL A 167 -15.14 30.76 -14.97
CA VAL A 167 -14.63 32.09 -15.38
C VAL A 167 -14.45 32.15 -16.90
N SER A 168 -13.90 31.10 -17.54
CA SER A 168 -13.76 31.09 -19.01
C SER A 168 -15.08 31.02 -19.77
N SER A 169 -16.10 30.36 -19.22
CA SER A 169 -17.45 30.31 -19.82
C SER A 169 -18.21 31.61 -19.58
N ALA A 170 -18.07 32.21 -18.40
CA ALA A 170 -18.67 33.50 -18.07
C ALA A 170 -18.01 34.67 -18.82
N GLU A 171 -16.73 34.58 -19.19
CA GLU A 171 -16.07 35.55 -20.07
C GLU A 171 -16.58 35.47 -21.51
N GLN A 172 -16.99 34.29 -22.00
CA GLN A 172 -17.65 34.16 -23.31
C GLN A 172 -19.11 34.63 -23.28
N GLU A 173 -19.87 34.35 -22.21
CA GLU A 173 -21.22 34.91 -22.06
C GLU A 173 -21.21 36.42 -21.81
N ALA A 174 -20.24 36.96 -21.06
CA ALA A 174 -20.17 38.40 -20.75
C ALA A 174 -19.85 39.29 -21.97
N ASP A 175 -19.34 38.73 -23.08
CA ASP A 175 -19.14 39.45 -24.33
C ASP A 175 -20.44 39.51 -25.17
N GLU A 176 -21.26 38.45 -25.14
CA GLU A 176 -22.61 38.48 -25.73
C GLU A 176 -23.62 39.30 -24.90
N THR A 177 -23.48 39.33 -23.56
CA THR A 177 -24.45 40.04 -22.70
C THR A 177 -24.23 41.56 -22.68
N LYS A 178 -23.08 42.08 -23.13
CA LYS A 178 -22.86 43.54 -23.27
C LYS A 178 -23.71 44.20 -24.37
N PHE A 179 -24.37 43.42 -25.22
CA PHE A 179 -25.26 43.95 -26.26
C PHE A 179 -26.75 44.00 -25.88
N ASN A 180 -27.19 43.41 -24.75
CA ASN A 180 -28.62 43.17 -24.52
C ASN A 180 -29.24 43.61 -23.19
N THR A 181 -28.54 44.31 -22.30
CA THR A 181 -29.16 44.78 -21.03
C THR A 181 -28.85 46.24 -20.71
N LEU A 182 -29.37 47.13 -21.56
CA LEU A 182 -29.58 48.56 -21.26
C LEU A 182 -31.06 48.86 -20.96
N GLY A 183 -31.79 47.90 -20.38
CA GLY A 183 -33.19 48.12 -20.03
C GLY A 183 -33.76 47.02 -19.14
N ALA A 184 -33.65 47.19 -17.82
CA ALA A 184 -34.69 46.85 -16.84
C ALA A 184 -34.18 47.11 -15.42
N LEU A 185 -34.65 48.23 -14.87
CA LEU A 185 -34.68 48.53 -13.44
C LEU A 185 -35.92 47.84 -12.79
N GLU A 186 -35.82 47.69 -11.46
CA GLU A 186 -36.91 47.71 -10.46
C GLU A 186 -37.63 46.41 -9.98
N LYS A 187 -37.42 46.12 -8.67
CA LYS A 187 -38.39 45.81 -7.56
C LYS A 187 -38.34 44.44 -6.82
N GLY A 188 -38.35 44.55 -5.47
CA GLY A 188 -38.95 43.65 -4.44
C GLY A 188 -38.01 42.57 -3.84
N GLU A 189 -37.43 42.71 -2.64
CA GLU A 189 -37.94 42.61 -1.23
C GLU A 189 -38.15 41.19 -0.65
N HIS A 190 -37.35 40.92 0.42
CA HIS A 190 -37.54 40.15 1.67
C HIS A 190 -38.34 38.83 1.79
N GLU A 191 -37.74 37.80 2.43
CA GLU A 191 -38.13 37.28 3.78
C GLU A 191 -37.19 36.16 4.31
N GLN A 192 -37.05 36.08 5.65
CA GLN A 192 -36.21 35.16 6.43
C GLN A 192 -37.08 34.12 7.18
N GLY A 193 -36.60 32.88 7.33
CA GLY A 193 -37.19 31.86 8.21
C GLY A 193 -36.15 31.13 9.06
N LYS A 194 -36.32 31.18 10.41
CA LYS A 194 -35.55 30.45 11.44
C LYS A 194 -36.29 29.17 11.85
N PHE A 195 -35.56 28.14 12.29
CA PHE A 195 -36.11 26.97 12.99
C PHE A 195 -35.31 26.64 14.28
N HIS A 196 -36.03 26.17 15.30
CA HIS A 196 -35.59 25.90 16.68
C HIS A 196 -35.79 24.41 17.03
N VAL A 197 -34.98 23.83 17.92
CA VAL A 197 -35.20 22.48 18.50
C VAL A 197 -34.84 22.51 19.99
N PRO A 198 -35.67 21.93 20.90
CA PRO A 198 -35.54 22.08 22.35
C PRO A 198 -34.66 21.00 23.02
N ALA A 199 -34.23 21.31 24.23
CA ALA A 199 -33.47 20.45 25.14
C ALA A 199 -34.40 19.75 26.14
N ASP A 200 -34.08 18.51 26.51
CA ASP A 200 -34.63 17.85 27.69
C ASP A 200 -33.52 17.36 28.62
N ASP A 201 -33.83 17.54 29.90
CA ASP A 201 -33.06 17.43 31.13
C ASP A 201 -33.31 16.06 31.78
N CYS A 202 -32.37 15.58 32.61
CA CYS A 202 -32.57 14.60 33.71
C CYS A 202 -31.22 14.33 34.41
N GLY A 203 -31.09 14.79 35.66
CA GLY A 203 -29.98 14.50 36.56
C GLY A 203 -30.15 13.24 37.41
N GLY A 204 -29.10 12.88 38.17
CA GLY A 204 -29.19 11.93 39.30
C GLY A 204 -27.95 11.06 39.59
N ASP A 205 -27.06 11.60 40.43
CA ASP A 205 -26.24 10.95 41.49
C ASP A 205 -25.08 9.95 41.23
N ASN A 206 -24.15 10.04 42.20
CA ASN A 206 -22.74 9.71 42.15
C ASN A 206 -22.36 8.33 42.70
N ASN A 207 -21.21 7.87 42.20
CA ASN A 207 -20.13 7.15 42.89
C ASN A 207 -20.17 5.61 42.91
N THR A 208 -19.47 4.96 41.96
CA THR A 208 -18.35 4.03 42.25
C THR A 208 -17.58 3.60 40.99
N ILE A 209 -16.25 3.75 41.07
CA ILE A 209 -15.18 3.07 40.30
C ILE A 209 -15.12 3.36 38.78
N SER A 210 -14.23 4.27 38.40
CA SER A 210 -13.89 4.63 37.02
C SER A 210 -13.07 3.54 36.29
N PRO A 211 -13.53 3.00 35.15
CA PRO A 211 -12.65 2.58 34.08
C PRO A 211 -12.38 3.76 33.13
N ALA A 212 -11.14 3.89 32.68
CA ALA A 212 -10.66 4.96 31.79
C ALA A 212 -11.62 5.23 30.60
N PRO A 213 -11.81 6.51 30.20
CA PRO A 213 -12.80 6.83 29.18
C PRO A 213 -12.38 6.21 27.85
N ARG A 214 -13.23 5.33 27.32
CA ARG A 214 -13.30 5.01 25.89
C ARG A 214 -13.76 6.29 25.17
N GLY A 215 -12.84 7.26 25.09
CA GLY A 215 -13.02 8.47 24.32
C GLY A 215 -13.16 8.06 22.87
N ARG A 216 -14.35 8.28 22.31
CA ARG A 216 -14.60 8.21 20.88
C ARG A 216 -13.74 9.31 20.24
N VAL A 217 -12.49 9.00 19.89
CA VAL A 217 -11.62 9.92 19.16
C VAL A 217 -12.34 10.21 17.83
N ARG A 218 -12.75 11.47 17.60
CA ARG A 218 -13.19 11.90 16.26
C ARG A 218 -11.96 11.81 15.35
N LEU A 219 -11.87 10.72 14.60
CA LEU A 219 -10.73 10.41 13.74
C LEU A 219 -10.72 11.20 12.41
N LEU A 220 -11.73 12.01 12.15
CA LEU A 220 -11.87 12.79 10.91
C LEU A 220 -12.36 14.20 11.24
N PRO A 221 -11.85 15.24 10.54
CA PRO A 221 -12.39 16.59 10.66
C PRO A 221 -13.87 16.61 10.28
N ASP A 222 -14.66 17.43 10.95
CA ASP A 222 -16.07 17.60 10.63
C ASP A 222 -16.25 18.22 9.23
N SER A 223 -17.35 17.91 8.56
CA SER A 223 -17.70 18.41 7.23
C SER A 223 -17.66 19.94 7.14
N GLU A 224 -17.99 20.66 8.22
CA GLU A 224 -17.89 22.11 8.29
C GLU A 224 -16.44 22.62 8.29
N PHE A 225 -15.51 21.89 8.93
CA PHE A 225 -14.08 22.20 8.89
C PHE A 225 -13.51 21.98 7.48
N LEU A 226 -13.91 20.91 6.79
CA LEU A 226 -13.50 20.65 5.41
C LEU A 226 -14.00 21.74 4.44
N LYS A 227 -15.20 22.30 4.69
CA LYS A 227 -15.77 23.41 3.92
C LYS A 227 -15.07 24.74 4.20
N SER A 228 -14.57 25.00 5.41
CA SER A 228 -13.85 26.24 5.72
C SER A 228 -12.49 26.29 5.02
N CYS A 229 -11.76 25.17 4.99
CA CYS A 229 -10.48 25.06 4.26
C CYS A 229 -10.62 25.25 2.74
N ALA A 230 -11.81 25.04 2.16
CA ALA A 230 -12.05 25.25 0.73
C ALA A 230 -12.35 26.72 0.38
N LYS A 231 -12.68 27.57 1.38
CA LYS A 231 -13.05 28.98 1.20
C LYS A 231 -11.87 29.94 1.34
N GLU A 232 -10.86 29.57 2.11
CA GLU A 232 -9.68 30.40 2.32
C GLU A 232 -8.64 30.09 1.23
N GLY A 233 -8.13 31.14 0.58
CA GLY A 233 -7.15 31.05 -0.52
C GLY A 233 -5.79 30.47 -0.09
N PRO A 234 -4.74 30.62 -0.91
CA PRO A 234 -3.49 29.86 -0.80
C PRO A 234 -2.56 30.35 0.33
N GLU A 235 -3.10 30.68 1.51
CA GLU A 235 -2.29 30.69 2.72
C GLU A 235 -2.03 29.24 3.12
N VAL A 236 -0.77 28.94 3.41
CA VAL A 236 -0.29 27.61 3.78
C VAL A 236 -1.01 27.18 5.06
N VAL A 237 -2.13 26.45 4.92
CA VAL A 237 -2.77 25.77 6.03
C VAL A 237 -1.76 24.76 6.55
N GLU A 238 -1.07 25.09 7.65
CA GLU A 238 -0.31 24.10 8.41
C GLU A 238 -1.31 23.10 8.99
N TRP A 239 -1.55 22.02 8.25
CA TRP A 239 -2.44 20.96 8.70
C TRP A 239 -1.94 20.43 10.06
N PRO A 240 -2.79 20.38 11.10
CA PRO A 240 -2.39 19.92 12.43
C PRO A 240 -1.89 18.47 12.46
N PHE A 241 -2.12 17.70 11.37
CA PHE A 241 -1.67 16.32 11.19
C PHE A 241 -0.41 16.16 10.32
N SER A 242 0.13 17.27 9.82
CA SER A 242 1.12 17.29 8.74
C SER A 242 2.39 16.52 9.06
N ARG A 243 2.88 16.50 10.32
CA ARG A 243 4.10 15.75 10.67
C ARG A 243 3.92 14.24 10.56
N ARG A 244 2.80 13.70 11.05
CA ARG A 244 2.52 12.25 11.01
C ARG A 244 2.21 11.78 9.59
N SER A 245 1.41 12.56 8.86
CA SER A 245 1.14 12.35 7.42
C SER A 245 2.44 12.33 6.62
N ARG A 246 3.30 13.35 6.77
CA ARG A 246 4.58 13.44 6.04
C ARG A 246 5.51 12.25 6.28
N LYS A 247 5.58 11.73 7.51
CA LYS A 247 6.38 10.53 7.83
C LYS A 247 5.84 9.30 7.10
N PHE A 248 4.52 9.08 7.17
CA PHE A 248 3.88 7.97 6.49
C PHE A 248 4.04 8.08 4.97
N ALA A 249 3.75 9.25 4.39
CA ALA A 249 3.86 9.51 2.96
C ALA A 249 5.29 9.31 2.44
N ARG A 250 6.31 9.71 3.22
CA ARG A 250 7.72 9.46 2.87
C ARG A 250 8.02 7.97 2.83
N ARG A 251 7.67 7.25 3.89
CA ARG A 251 7.89 5.80 3.97
C ARG A 251 7.16 5.07 2.85
N PHE A 252 5.91 5.42 2.59
CA PHE A 252 5.12 4.88 1.49
C PHE A 252 5.79 5.15 0.12
N LYS A 253 6.33 6.35 -0.12
CA LYS A 253 7.06 6.67 -1.37
C LYS A 253 8.29 5.79 -1.55
N ASP A 254 9.04 5.55 -0.48
CA ASP A 254 10.23 4.68 -0.51
C ASP A 254 9.86 3.23 -0.85
N VAL A 255 8.79 2.73 -0.22
CA VAL A 255 8.24 1.38 -0.45
C VAL A 255 7.70 1.22 -1.87
N LYS A 256 6.87 2.17 -2.31
CA LYS A 256 6.22 2.13 -3.63
C LYS A 256 7.24 2.14 -4.78
N ARG A 257 8.43 2.74 -4.58
CA ARG A 257 9.39 2.91 -5.66
C ARG A 257 9.87 1.55 -6.19
N GLY A 258 9.38 1.16 -7.36
CA GLY A 258 9.72 -0.12 -7.99
C GLY A 258 8.84 -1.29 -7.57
N HIS A 259 7.74 -1.04 -6.83
CA HIS A 259 6.82 -2.06 -6.38
C HIS A 259 5.36 -1.72 -6.69
N ARG A 260 4.52 -2.75 -6.80
CA ARG A 260 3.06 -2.63 -6.86
C ARG A 260 2.41 -3.59 -5.87
N MET A 261 1.26 -3.19 -5.36
CA MET A 261 0.45 -4.04 -4.48
C MET A 261 -0.19 -5.16 -5.28
N PHE A 262 -0.26 -6.34 -4.68
CA PHE A 262 -1.00 -7.46 -5.20
C PHE A 262 -1.82 -8.15 -4.11
N ARG A 263 -2.83 -8.90 -4.53
CA ARG A 263 -3.59 -9.83 -3.70
C ARG A 263 -3.52 -11.21 -4.32
N THR A 264 -3.36 -12.24 -3.49
CA THR A 264 -3.34 -13.64 -3.91
C THR A 264 -4.71 -14.31 -3.77
N ALA A 265 -4.85 -15.55 -4.25
CA ALA A 265 -6.10 -16.30 -4.19
C ALA A 265 -6.58 -16.53 -2.74
N ASP A 266 -5.66 -16.83 -1.82
CA ASP A 266 -5.92 -16.99 -0.38
C ASP A 266 -5.90 -15.66 0.39
N ASN A 267 -6.06 -14.54 -0.31
CA ASN A 267 -6.17 -13.18 0.23
C ASN A 267 -4.92 -12.63 0.92
N TYR A 268 -3.73 -13.17 0.65
CA TYR A 268 -2.51 -12.51 1.07
C TYR A 268 -2.38 -11.17 0.35
N LEU A 269 -2.13 -10.11 1.11
CA LEU A 269 -1.80 -8.78 0.61
C LEU A 269 -0.28 -8.62 0.57
N GLY A 270 0.25 -8.22 -0.57
CA GLY A 270 1.69 -8.10 -0.76
C GLY A 270 2.10 -6.91 -1.62
N LEU A 271 3.41 -6.70 -1.69
CA LEU A 271 4.10 -5.78 -2.58
C LEU A 271 5.15 -6.58 -3.33
N GLY A 272 5.05 -6.59 -4.66
CA GLY A 272 6.01 -7.23 -5.54
C GLY A 272 6.60 -6.22 -6.53
N PRO A 273 7.55 -6.63 -7.37
CA PRO A 273 8.10 -5.80 -8.44
C PRO A 273 7.00 -5.20 -9.33
N VAL A 274 7.26 -4.07 -10.00
CA VAL A 274 6.25 -3.44 -10.88
C VAL A 274 5.76 -4.36 -12.00
N SER A 275 6.57 -5.34 -12.38
CA SER A 275 6.27 -6.36 -13.38
C SER A 275 5.45 -7.56 -12.84
N THR A 276 5.09 -7.59 -11.56
CA THR A 276 4.17 -8.60 -11.00
C THR A 276 2.81 -8.54 -11.68
N GLU A 277 2.29 -9.69 -12.11
CA GLU A 277 1.05 -9.85 -12.86
C GLU A 277 0.15 -10.94 -12.24
N GLU A 278 -1.11 -10.98 -12.66
CA GLU A 278 -2.02 -12.09 -12.34
C GLU A 278 -1.46 -13.42 -12.86
N GLY A 279 -1.57 -14.48 -12.07
CA GLY A 279 -1.00 -15.79 -12.37
C GLY A 279 0.46 -15.97 -11.95
N ASP A 280 1.17 -14.89 -11.56
CA ASP A 280 2.49 -15.03 -10.93
C ASP A 280 2.36 -15.75 -9.58
N GLN A 281 3.38 -16.51 -9.19
CA GLN A 281 3.36 -17.32 -7.98
C GLN A 281 4.25 -16.72 -6.89
N ILE A 282 3.81 -16.86 -5.64
CA ILE A 282 4.56 -16.45 -4.46
C ILE A 282 5.28 -17.67 -3.89
N TRP A 283 6.60 -17.62 -3.89
CA TRP A 283 7.46 -18.71 -3.43
C TRP A 283 8.30 -18.31 -2.23
N ILE A 284 8.49 -19.24 -1.31
CA ILE A 284 9.53 -19.17 -0.29
C ILE A 284 10.63 -20.13 -0.72
N LEU A 285 11.76 -19.56 -1.16
CA LEU A 285 12.91 -20.32 -1.61
C LEU A 285 13.75 -20.76 -0.40
N SER A 286 14.23 -22.00 -0.40
CA SER A 286 15.08 -22.50 0.70
C SER A 286 16.28 -21.57 0.89
N GLY A 287 16.52 -21.08 2.10
CA GLY A 287 17.63 -20.16 2.41
C GLY A 287 17.46 -18.71 1.95
N ALA A 288 16.34 -18.34 1.32
CA ALA A 288 16.02 -16.95 1.02
C ALA A 288 15.39 -16.24 2.25
N PRO A 289 15.75 -14.97 2.52
CA PRO A 289 15.23 -14.23 3.67
C PRO A 289 13.78 -13.77 3.47
N VAL A 290 13.30 -13.71 2.23
CA VAL A 290 12.03 -13.09 1.84
C VAL A 290 11.31 -13.94 0.78
N PRO A 291 9.98 -13.78 0.62
CA PRO A 291 9.26 -14.35 -0.51
C PRO A 291 9.74 -13.80 -1.85
N PHE A 292 9.59 -14.60 -2.91
CA PHE A 292 9.88 -14.24 -4.29
C PHE A 292 8.62 -14.37 -5.15
N VAL A 293 8.45 -13.42 -6.07
CA VAL A 293 7.50 -13.55 -7.18
C VAL A 293 8.19 -14.31 -8.30
N LEU A 294 7.63 -15.47 -8.66
CA LEU A 294 8.10 -16.30 -9.76
C LEU A 294 7.02 -16.42 -10.83
N ARG A 295 7.42 -16.35 -12.10
CA ARG A 295 6.54 -16.59 -13.23
C ARG A 295 6.85 -17.94 -13.85
N GLN A 296 5.86 -18.82 -13.91
CA GLN A 296 6.03 -20.11 -14.55
C GLN A 296 6.25 -19.93 -16.06
N VAL A 297 7.30 -20.55 -16.59
CA VAL A 297 7.60 -20.58 -18.03
C VAL A 297 7.19 -21.92 -18.63
N ASN A 298 7.53 -23.01 -17.93
CA ASN A 298 7.14 -24.38 -18.25
C ASN A 298 6.95 -25.16 -16.93
N GLU A 299 6.53 -26.42 -17.00
CA GLU A 299 6.50 -27.30 -15.82
C GLU A 299 7.88 -27.34 -15.13
N GLY A 300 7.90 -26.97 -13.84
CA GLY A 300 9.11 -26.93 -13.03
C GLY A 300 10.11 -25.79 -13.34
N ARG A 301 9.91 -24.99 -14.40
CA ARG A 301 10.82 -23.90 -14.80
C ARG A 301 10.19 -22.53 -14.62
N TYR A 302 10.91 -21.64 -13.93
CA TYR A 302 10.38 -20.37 -13.47
C TYR A 302 11.33 -19.21 -13.77
N ARG A 303 10.76 -18.08 -14.17
CA ARG A 303 11.46 -16.80 -14.25
C ARG A 303 11.34 -16.08 -12.92
N VAL A 304 12.44 -15.54 -12.41
CA VAL A 304 12.46 -14.65 -11.25
C VAL A 304 11.94 -13.28 -11.68
N ILE A 305 10.83 -12.86 -11.08
CA ILE A 305 10.30 -11.50 -11.23
C ILE A 305 10.93 -10.58 -10.18
N GLY A 306 11.15 -11.09 -8.96
CA GLY A 306 11.93 -10.43 -7.92
C GLY A 306 11.40 -10.69 -6.51
N GLU A 307 11.97 -10.00 -5.53
CA GLU A 307 11.56 -10.12 -4.13
C GLU A 307 10.18 -9.53 -3.87
N ALA A 308 9.46 -10.08 -2.89
CA ALA A 308 8.18 -9.56 -2.42
C ALA A 308 8.14 -9.38 -0.91
N TYR A 309 7.41 -8.36 -0.48
CA TYR A 309 6.85 -8.31 0.86
C TYR A 309 5.46 -8.92 0.84
N VAL A 310 5.16 -9.84 1.75
CA VAL A 310 3.83 -10.43 1.88
C VAL A 310 3.40 -10.37 3.33
N HIS A 311 2.29 -9.68 3.59
CA HIS A 311 1.86 -9.40 4.95
C HIS A 311 1.46 -10.69 5.68
N GLY A 312 2.16 -10.95 6.78
CA GLY A 312 1.90 -12.09 7.67
C GLY A 312 2.74 -13.36 7.41
N ILE A 313 3.74 -13.33 6.50
CA ILE A 313 4.59 -14.50 6.21
C ILE A 313 6.09 -14.20 6.13
N MET A 314 6.53 -13.05 6.63
CA MET A 314 7.92 -12.60 6.50
C MET A 314 8.89 -13.28 7.51
N HIS A 315 8.38 -14.10 8.43
CA HIS A 315 9.13 -14.75 9.53
C HIS A 315 8.81 -16.25 9.68
N GLY A 316 8.48 -16.95 8.59
CA GLY A 316 8.31 -18.40 8.59
C GLY A 316 6.88 -18.87 8.84
N GLU A 317 5.92 -17.97 8.98
CA GLU A 317 4.52 -18.30 9.31
C GLU A 317 3.83 -19.14 8.21
N ALA A 318 4.31 -19.05 6.96
CA ALA A 318 3.80 -19.84 5.84
C ALA A 318 4.31 -21.28 5.81
N VAL A 319 5.45 -21.57 6.45
CA VAL A 319 6.11 -22.88 6.40
C VAL A 319 5.88 -23.63 7.72
N GLN A 320 4.91 -24.52 7.71
CA GLN A 320 4.57 -25.37 8.86
C GLN A 320 5.34 -26.69 8.82
N GLU A 321 5.46 -27.35 9.97
CA GLU A 321 6.02 -28.69 10.06
C GLU A 321 5.24 -29.67 9.16
N GLY A 322 5.94 -30.36 8.26
CA GLY A 322 5.32 -31.25 7.27
C GLY A 322 4.92 -30.61 5.94
N SER A 323 5.19 -29.31 5.74
CA SER A 323 5.03 -28.66 4.43
C SER A 323 5.92 -29.33 3.38
N THR A 324 5.35 -29.70 2.23
CA THR A 324 6.12 -30.32 1.14
C THR A 324 6.82 -29.26 0.31
N SER A 325 8.15 -29.31 0.25
CA SER A 325 8.92 -28.51 -0.72
C SER A 325 8.81 -29.13 -2.12
N ASN A 326 9.01 -28.29 -3.13
CA ASN A 326 9.07 -28.70 -4.52
C ASN A 326 10.43 -28.32 -5.10
N SER A 327 10.98 -29.21 -5.92
CA SER A 327 12.12 -28.91 -6.76
C SER A 327 11.71 -28.02 -7.92
N ILE A 328 12.37 -26.87 -8.05
CA ILE A 328 12.13 -25.90 -9.10
C ILE A 328 13.44 -25.48 -9.77
N CYS A 329 13.33 -24.96 -10.99
CA CYS A 329 14.45 -24.53 -11.81
C CYS A 329 14.26 -23.07 -12.20
N LEU A 330 15.13 -22.17 -11.72
CA LEU A 330 15.10 -20.76 -12.11
C LEU A 330 15.86 -20.55 -13.41
N VAL A 331 15.24 -19.83 -14.35
CA VAL A 331 15.75 -19.57 -15.70
C VAL A 331 15.71 -18.09 -16.03
#